data_AF-A0A951WIQ9-F1
#
_entry.id   AF-A0A951WIQ9-F1
#
_cell.length_a   1.000
_cell.length_b   1.000
_cell.length_c   1.000
_cell.angle_alpha   90.00
_cell.angle_beta   90.00
_cell.angle_gamma   90.00
#
_symmetry.space_group_name_H-M   'P 1'
#
loop_
_entity.id
_entity.type
_entity.pdbx_description
1 polymer ?
#
loop_
_entity_poly.entity_id
_entity_poly.type
_entity_poly.pdbx_seq_one_letter_code
_entity_poly.pdbx_strand_id
1 'polypeptide(L)'
;MPGNFLNKIATKVISFAVRKYIEPYGELENLLIDNETKEILASLQLKGELQSIEIKMLQYGFIRDNEKNYLIFSDLYTSREWLNVILLNYFEEKPDAKKIEIPPAVATLLKFLL
;
A
#
# COMPACT_ATOMS: atom_id res chain seq x y z
N MET A 1 4.91 -17.10 21.64
CA MET A 1 3.63 -16.44 21.31
C MET A 1 3.36 -16.59 19.82
N PRO A 2 2.22 -17.18 19.40
CA PRO A 2 1.89 -17.50 18.00
C PRO A 2 1.67 -16.29 17.06
N GLY A 3 1.66 -15.05 17.57
CA GLY A 3 1.39 -13.84 16.77
C GLY A 3 2.44 -13.50 15.69
N ASN A 4 3.73 -13.80 15.90
CA ASN A 4 4.78 -13.45 14.93
C ASN A 4 4.69 -14.28 13.63
N PHE A 5 4.23 -15.55 13.73
CA PHE A 5 4.13 -16.43 12.57
C PHE A 5 2.98 -16.06 11.64
N LEU A 6 1.80 -15.74 12.20
CA LEU A 6 0.63 -15.33 11.43
C LEU A 6 0.86 -13.99 10.72
N ASN A 7 1.48 -13.02 11.40
CA ASN A 7 1.86 -11.74 10.79
C ASN A 7 2.81 -11.97 9.61
N LYS A 8 3.84 -12.80 9.79
CA LYS A 8 4.80 -13.12 8.73
C LYS A 8 4.14 -13.77 7.50
N ILE A 9 3.16 -14.65 7.71
CA ILE A 9 2.39 -15.24 6.61
C ILE A 9 1.54 -14.18 5.91
N ALA A 10 0.79 -13.37 6.67
CA ALA A 10 -0.07 -12.33 6.12
C ALA A 10 0.73 -11.31 5.29
N THR A 11 1.85 -10.82 5.82
CA THR A 11 2.77 -9.92 5.09
C THR A 11 3.27 -10.55 3.80
N LYS A 12 3.61 -11.85 3.80
CA LYS A 12 4.08 -12.54 2.59
C LYS A 12 3.01 -12.63 1.51
N VAL A 13 1.78 -12.93 1.86
CA VAL A 13 0.67 -13.01 0.88
C VAL A 13 0.30 -11.63 0.35
N ILE A 14 0.28 -10.61 1.20
CA ILE A 14 0.06 -9.22 0.77
C ILE A 14 1.18 -8.78 -0.17
N SER A 15 2.44 -9.05 0.18
CA SER A 15 3.59 -8.77 -0.69
C SER A 15 3.45 -9.47 -2.04
N PHE A 16 2.96 -10.71 -2.08
CA PHE A 16 2.69 -11.41 -3.33
C PHE A 16 1.60 -10.73 -4.17
N ALA A 17 0.49 -10.32 -3.54
CA ALA A 17 -0.59 -9.62 -4.22
C ALA A 17 -0.11 -8.27 -4.80
N VAL A 18 0.64 -7.48 -4.01
CA VAL A 18 1.22 -6.22 -4.47
C VAL A 18 2.22 -6.46 -5.60
N ARG A 19 3.10 -7.47 -5.50
CA ARG A 19 4.02 -7.86 -6.59
C ARG A 19 3.27 -8.13 -7.89
N LYS A 20 2.16 -8.89 -7.83
CA LYS A 20 1.34 -9.18 -9.00
C LYS A 20 0.68 -7.95 -9.61
N TYR A 21 0.27 -6.99 -8.77
CA TYR A 21 -0.27 -5.72 -9.26
C TYR A 21 0.80 -4.83 -9.91
N ILE A 22 2.03 -4.85 -9.39
CA ILE A 22 3.14 -4.01 -9.88
C ILE A 22 3.84 -4.61 -11.11
N GLU A 23 3.81 -5.92 -11.30
CA GLU A 23 4.48 -6.66 -12.40
C GLU A 23 4.35 -6.01 -13.80
N PRO A 24 3.19 -5.45 -14.22
CA PRO A 24 3.08 -4.75 -15.50
C PRO A 24 3.93 -3.46 -15.58
N TYR A 25 4.13 -2.78 -14.46
CA TYR A 25 4.76 -1.46 -14.34
C TYR A 25 6.22 -1.52 -13.90
N GLY A 26 6.66 -2.59 -13.25
CA GLY A 26 7.99 -2.73 -12.69
C GLY A 26 8.08 -3.86 -11.68
N GLU A 27 8.95 -3.70 -10.69
CA GLU A 27 9.21 -4.68 -9.64
C GLU A 27 9.05 -4.05 -8.25
N LEU A 28 8.39 -4.77 -7.34
CA LEU A 28 8.39 -4.44 -5.92
C LEU A 28 9.67 -4.98 -5.30
N GLU A 29 10.59 -4.09 -4.91
CA GLU A 29 11.83 -4.49 -4.26
C GLU A 29 11.58 -4.81 -2.79
N ASN A 30 10.96 -3.87 -2.09
CA ASN A 30 10.68 -3.97 -0.66
C ASN A 30 9.26 -3.49 -0.32
N LEU A 31 8.68 -4.09 0.72
CA LEU A 31 7.40 -3.69 1.30
C LEU A 31 7.46 -3.90 2.81
N LEU A 32 7.27 -2.81 3.55
CA LEU A 32 7.12 -2.80 5.00
C LEU A 32 5.74 -2.25 5.34
N ILE A 33 5.03 -2.97 6.21
CA ILE A 33 3.74 -2.55 6.76
C ILE A 33 3.94 -2.46 8.27
N ASP A 34 3.87 -1.24 8.79
CA ASP A 34 4.02 -0.96 10.21
C ASP A 34 2.66 -0.60 10.82
N ASN A 35 2.13 -1.53 11.61
CA ASN A 35 0.85 -1.35 12.28
C ASN A 35 0.91 -0.46 13.52
N GLU A 36 2.09 -0.24 14.10
CA GLU A 36 2.26 0.61 15.28
C GLU A 36 2.26 2.08 14.86
N THR A 37 3.02 2.42 13.81
CA THR A 37 3.09 3.78 13.27
C THR A 37 2.00 4.07 12.22
N LYS A 38 1.27 3.04 11.77
CA LYS A 38 0.29 3.12 10.67
C LYS A 38 0.92 3.66 9.39
N GLU A 39 2.10 3.14 9.06
CA GLU A 39 2.85 3.48 7.85
C GLU A 39 3.01 2.27 6.91
N ILE A 40 2.93 2.51 5.60
CA ILE A 40 3.36 1.54 4.58
C ILE A 40 4.52 2.15 3.81
N LEU A 41 5.65 1.45 3.78
CA LEU A 41 6.82 1.83 3.00
C LEU A 41 7.02 0.82 1.88
N ALA A 42 7.25 1.29 0.67
CA ALA A 42 7.56 0.44 -0.47
C ALA A 42 8.67 1.03 -1.32
N SER A 43 9.58 0.19 -1.79
CA SER A 43 10.52 0.53 -2.86
C SER A 43 10.11 -0.19 -4.14
N LEU A 44 9.99 0.57 -5.22
CA LEU A 44 9.58 0.08 -6.54
C LEU A 44 10.64 0.42 -7.59
N GLN A 45 11.14 -0.59 -8.30
CA GLN A 45 11.93 -0.39 -9.52
C GLN A 45 10.98 -0.36 -10.72
N LEU A 46 10.55 0.84 -11.13
CA LEU A 46 9.62 1.00 -12.25
C LEU A 46 10.32 0.96 -13.61
N LYS A 47 9.61 0.46 -14.62
CA LYS A 47 10.08 0.45 -16.01
C LYS A 47 10.29 1.88 -16.50
N GLY A 48 11.49 2.16 -17.01
CA GLY A 48 11.88 3.49 -17.50
C GLY A 48 12.51 4.41 -16.45
N GLU A 49 12.50 4.02 -15.18
CA GLU A 49 13.20 4.75 -14.11
C GLU A 49 14.64 4.22 -13.94
N LEU A 50 15.58 5.14 -13.73
CA LEU A 50 16.99 4.78 -13.47
C LEU A 50 17.24 4.35 -12.01
N GLN A 51 16.38 4.79 -11.10
CA GLN A 51 16.50 4.53 -9.66
C GLN A 51 15.13 4.18 -9.10
N SER A 52 15.10 3.34 -8.08
CA SER A 52 13.87 2.98 -7.38
C SER A 52 13.11 4.21 -6.89
N ILE A 53 11.79 4.11 -6.93
CA ILE A 53 10.88 5.08 -6.33
C ILE A 53 10.49 4.55 -4.96
N GLU A 54 10.82 5.32 -3.93
CA GLU A 54 10.38 5.07 -2.57
C GLU A 54 8.99 5.68 -2.38
N ILE A 55 8.08 4.94 -1.77
CA ILE A 55 6.72 5.36 -1.46
C ILE A 55 6.51 5.23 0.05
N LYS A 56 5.93 6.27 0.64
CA LYS A 56 5.52 6.31 2.05
C LYS A 56 4.05 6.71 2.15
N MET A 57 3.22 5.79 2.62
CA MET A 57 1.81 6.03 2.93
C MET A 57 1.65 6.18 4.45
N LEU A 58 0.98 7.24 4.89
CA LEU A 58 0.81 7.58 6.31
C LEU A 58 -0.63 7.41 6.78
N GLN A 59 -0.75 7.11 8.07
CA GLN A 59 -2.01 6.99 8.81
C GLN A 59 -2.99 6.08 8.07
N TYR A 60 -2.50 4.94 7.60
CA TYR A 60 -3.37 4.02 6.88
C TYR A 60 -4.39 3.39 7.83
N GLY A 61 -5.55 3.07 7.28
CA GLY A 61 -6.63 2.39 7.99
C GLY A 61 -7.41 1.47 7.07
N PHE A 62 -8.24 0.64 7.67
CA PHE A 62 -9.15 -0.23 6.94
C PHE A 62 -10.57 0.07 7.33
N ILE A 63 -11.41 0.34 6.32
CA ILE A 63 -12.84 0.57 6.51
C ILE A 63 -13.63 -0.45 5.71
N ARG A 64 -14.82 -0.78 6.22
CA ARG A 64 -15.81 -1.58 5.50
C ARG A 64 -16.97 -0.68 5.11
N ASP A 65 -17.35 -0.72 3.84
CA ASP A 65 -18.44 0.07 3.29
C ASP A 65 -19.16 -0.76 2.22
N ASN A 66 -20.48 -0.91 2.34
CA ASN A 66 -21.32 -1.70 1.43
C ASN A 66 -20.73 -3.09 1.10
N GLU A 67 -20.38 -3.84 2.15
CA GLU A 67 -19.75 -5.18 2.09
C GLU A 67 -18.32 -5.24 1.50
N LYS A 68 -17.82 -4.15 0.95
CA LYS A 68 -16.46 -4.03 0.42
C LYS A 68 -15.49 -3.54 1.50
N ASN A 69 -14.24 -3.95 1.36
CA ASN A 69 -13.16 -3.53 2.25
C ASN A 69 -12.28 -2.52 1.51
N TYR A 70 -11.85 -1.49 2.20
CA TYR A 70 -11.04 -0.42 1.64
C TYR A 70 -9.83 -0.13 2.51
N LEU A 71 -8.70 0.16 1.86
CA LEU A 71 -7.55 0.80 2.45
C LEU A 71 -7.75 2.30 2.31
N ILE A 72 -7.70 3.01 3.43
CA ILE A 72 -7.68 4.48 3.47
C ILE A 72 -6.34 4.97 3.99
N PHE A 73 -5.95 6.19 3.64
CA PHE A 73 -4.74 6.84 4.13
C PHE A 73 -4.91 8.35 4.18
N SER A 74 -4.16 9.02 5.05
CA SER A 74 -4.16 10.49 5.11
C SER A 74 -3.29 11.07 4.00
N ASP A 75 -2.07 10.55 3.86
CA ASP A 75 -1.01 11.13 3.03
C ASP A 75 -0.22 10.05 2.30
N LEU A 76 0.28 10.43 1.13
CA LEU A 76 1.12 9.60 0.28
C LEU A 76 2.28 10.46 -0.23
N TYR A 77 3.49 10.01 0.03
CA TYR A 77 4.72 10.64 -0.41
C TYR A 77 5.54 9.68 -1.26
N THR A 78 6.32 10.25 -2.16
CA THR A 78 7.26 9.51 -2.99
C THR A 78 8.63 10.20 -2.99
N SER A 79 9.69 9.48 -3.34
CA SER A 79 11.03 10.06 -3.51
C SER A 79 11.16 11.00 -4.72
N ARG A 80 10.13 11.08 -5.58
CA ARG A 80 10.11 11.93 -6.78
C ARG A 80 9.24 13.17 -6.52
N GLU A 81 9.88 14.33 -6.46
CA GLU A 81 9.18 15.60 -6.18
C GLU A 81 8.04 15.87 -7.18
N TRP A 82 8.29 15.69 -8.48
CA TRP A 82 7.27 15.91 -9.51
C TRP A 82 6.04 15.00 -9.33
N LEU A 83 6.23 13.77 -8.85
CA LEU A 83 5.14 12.83 -8.62
C LEU A 83 4.33 13.23 -7.39
N ASN A 84 4.97 13.77 -6.35
CA ASN A 84 4.27 14.32 -5.19
C ASN A 84 3.33 15.46 -5.58
N VAL A 85 3.75 16.35 -6.50
CA VAL A 85 2.90 17.44 -7.00
C VAL A 85 1.69 16.89 -7.76
N ILE A 86 1.89 15.88 -8.62
CA ILE A 86 0.79 15.24 -9.34
C ILE A 86 -0.19 14.57 -8.38
N LEU A 87 0.32 13.83 -7.39
CA LEU A 87 -0.51 13.16 -6.39
C LEU A 87 -1.30 14.16 -5.54
N LEU A 88 -0.69 15.28 -5.14
CA LEU A 88 -1.37 16.35 -4.41
C LEU A 88 -2.57 16.86 -5.21
N ASN A 89 -2.34 17.28 -6.46
CA ASN A 89 -3.41 17.79 -7.33
C ASN A 89 -4.49 16.72 -7.57
N TYR A 90 -4.07 15.47 -7.80
CA TYR A 90 -5.00 14.36 -8.04
C TYR A 90 -5.91 14.10 -6.84
N PHE A 91 -5.38 14.16 -5.61
CA PHE A 91 -6.16 13.96 -4.39
C PHE A 91 -7.00 15.18 -4.01
N GLU A 92 -6.59 16.39 -4.38
CA GLU A 92 -7.44 17.58 -4.25
C GLU A 92 -8.65 17.50 -5.18
N GLU A 93 -8.46 17.08 -6.43
CA GLU A 93 -9.55 16.90 -7.40
C GLU A 93 -10.43 15.68 -7.08
N LYS A 94 -9.84 14.61 -6.53
CA LYS A 94 -10.50 13.33 -6.26
C LYS A 94 -10.18 12.83 -4.85
N PRO A 95 -10.78 13.42 -3.81
CA PRO A 95 -10.53 13.01 -2.42
C PRO A 95 -10.81 11.51 -2.17
N ASP A 96 -11.82 10.95 -2.84
CA ASP A 96 -12.16 9.52 -2.75
C ASP A 96 -11.06 8.59 -3.28
N ALA A 97 -10.09 9.09 -4.05
CA ALA A 97 -8.96 8.29 -4.50
C ALA A 97 -7.99 7.92 -3.36
N LYS A 98 -8.14 8.54 -2.18
CA LYS A 98 -7.49 8.08 -0.94
C LYS A 98 -8.15 6.83 -0.34
N LYS A 99 -9.21 6.29 -0.97
CA LYS A 99 -9.92 5.06 -0.61
C LYS A 99 -9.72 4.01 -1.70
N ILE A 100 -8.83 3.05 -1.45
CA ILE A 100 -8.46 1.99 -2.39
C ILE A 100 -9.26 0.73 -2.05
N GLU A 101 -10.07 0.23 -2.99
CA GLU A 101 -10.80 -1.03 -2.80
C GLU A 101 -9.83 -2.21 -2.69
N ILE A 102 -9.98 -2.99 -1.63
CA ILE A 102 -9.16 -4.17 -1.39
C ILE A 102 -9.89 -5.39 -1.94
N PRO A 103 -9.26 -6.15 -2.85
CA PRO A 103 -9.83 -7.40 -3.34
C PRO A 103 -10.20 -8.33 -2.16
N PRO A 104 -11.37 -8.99 -2.17
CA PRO A 104 -11.84 -9.83 -1.06
C PRO A 104 -10.82 -10.89 -0.58
N ALA A 105 -10.06 -11.46 -1.52
CA ALA A 105 -8.99 -12.42 -1.23
C ALA A 105 -7.89 -11.85 -0.32
N VAL A 106 -7.57 -10.56 -0.46
CA VAL A 106 -6.57 -9.85 0.35
C VAL A 106 -7.19 -9.35 1.67
N ALA A 107 -8.45 -8.91 1.63
CA ALA A 107 -9.16 -8.37 2.79
C ALA A 107 -9.24 -9.35 3.98
N THR A 108 -9.39 -10.64 3.70
CA THR A 108 -9.45 -11.68 4.74
C THR A 108 -8.13 -11.80 5.52
N LEU A 109 -7.01 -11.53 4.85
CA LEU A 109 -5.67 -11.69 5.41
C LEU A 109 -5.24 -10.49 6.27
N LEU A 110 -5.79 -9.31 6.00
CA LEU A 110 -5.52 -8.09 6.76
C LEU A 110 -5.99 -8.16 8.21
N LYS A 111 -7.01 -8.99 8.50
CA LYS A 111 -7.47 -9.26 9.87
C LYS A 111 -6.41 -9.90 10.77
N PHE A 112 -5.37 -10.49 10.17
CA PHE A 112 -4.26 -11.08 10.92
C PHE A 112 -3.10 -10.11 11.11
N LEU A 113 -3.08 -8.98 10.39
CA LEU A 113 -2.10 -7.91 10.62
C LEU A 113 -2.62 -6.88 11.64
N LEU A 114 -3.94 -6.72 11.78
CA LEU A 114 -4.58 -5.75 12.67
C LEU A 114 -4.81 -6.28 14.08
#